data_AF-A0A968X2E3-F1
#
_entry.id   AF-A0A968X2E3-F1
#
_cell.length_a   1.000
_cell.length_b   1.000
_cell.length_c   1.000
_cell.angle_alpha   90.00
_cell.angle_beta   90.00
_cell.angle_gamma   90.00
#
_symmetry.space_group_name_H-M   'P 1'
#
loop_
_entity.id
_entity.type
_entity.pdbx_description
1 polymer ?
#
loop_
_entity_poly.entity_id
_entity_poly.type
_entity_poly.pdbx_seq_one_letter_code
_entity_poly.pdbx_strand_id
1 'polypeptide(L)' 'MLTTEPEIIERYVRTGQLKLVFRDVLNHGERSERASEAAACAGRQGKFLAHARNSVREDERDVGHQR' A
#
# COMPACT_ATOMS: atom_id res chain seq x y z
N MET A 1 -1.28 3.74 10.30
CA MET A 1 -1.88 4.26 9.05
C MET A 1 -3.23 3.62 8.68
N LEU A 2 -3.62 2.47 9.26
CA LEU A 2 -4.80 1.69 8.85
C LEU A 2 -6.18 2.32 9.10
N THR A 3 -6.31 3.29 10.02
CA THR A 3 -7.63 3.90 10.33
C THR A 3 -7.95 5.12 9.46
N THR A 4 -6.94 5.88 9.05
CA THR A 4 -7.13 7.14 8.31
C THR A 4 -7.32 6.91 6.82
N GLU A 5 -6.62 5.94 6.22
CA GLU A 5 -6.73 5.65 4.77
C GLU A 5 -8.18 5.35 4.34
N PRO A 6 -8.93 4.45 5.00
CA PRO A 6 -10.31 4.16 4.61
C PRO A 6 -11.22 5.38 4.68
N GLU A 7 -11.02 6.23 5.70
CA GLU A 7 -11.82 7.44 5.88
C GLU A 7 -11.56 8.47 4.78
N ILE A 8 -10.30 8.67 4.40
CA ILE A 8 -9.93 9.58 3.30
C ILE A 8 -10.54 9.08 1.98
N ILE A 9 -10.46 7.78 1.71
CA ILE A 9 -11.00 7.19 0.49
C ILE A 9 -12.51 7.41 0.41
N GLU A 10 -13.25 7.10 1.47
CA GLU A 10 -14.72 7.18 1.46
C GLU A 10 -15.20 8.64 1.37
N ARG A 11 -14.61 9.54 2.16
CA ARG A 11 -15.07 10.93 2.24
C ARG A 11 -14.68 11.76 1.02
N TYR A 12 -13.49 11.54 0.45
CA TYR A 12 -12.93 12.47 -0.54
C TYR A 12 -12.58 11.83 -1.89
N VAL A 13 -12.09 10.59 -1.91
CA VAL A 13 -11.68 9.97 -3.17
C VAL A 13 -12.88 9.44 -3.94
N ARG A 14 -13.79 8.72 -3.27
CA ARG A 14 -15.00 8.18 -3.91
C ARG A 14 -15.99 9.25 -4.35
N THR A 15 -16.02 10.37 -3.64
CA THR A 15 -16.85 11.53 -3.99
C THR A 15 -16.25 12.35 -5.15
N GLY A 16 -15.04 12.03 -5.60
CA GLY A 16 -14.35 12.72 -6.69
C GLY A 16 -13.69 14.05 -6.28
N GLN A 17 -13.70 14.40 -5.00
CA GLN A 17 -13.06 15.62 -4.49
C GLN A 17 -11.54 15.54 -4.56
N LEU A 18 -10.97 14.33 -4.39
CA LEU A 18 -9.53 14.09 -4.43
C LEU A 18 -9.17 12.90 -5.32
N LYS A 19 -7.97 12.96 -5.93
CA LYS A 19 -7.33 11.83 -6.58
C LYS A 19 -6.14 11.36 -5.75
N LEU A 20 -6.20 10.11 -5.27
CA LEU A 20 -5.09 9.48 -4.56
C LEU A 20 -4.09 8.92 -5.58
N VAL A 21 -2.83 9.35 -5.52
CA VAL A 21 -1.76 8.91 -6.41
C VAL A 21 -0.62 8.34 -5.58
N PHE A 22 -0.26 7.09 -5.85
CA PHE A 22 0.91 6.45 -5.24
C PHE A 22 2.14 6.69 -6.13
N ARG A 23 3.26 7.07 -5.50
CA ARG A 23 4.54 7.30 -6.15
C ARG A 23 5.59 6.48 -5.40
N ASP A 24 6.27 5.61 -6.11
CA ASP A 24 7.25 4.71 -5.50
C ASP A 24 8.45 5.49 -4.94
N VAL A 25 8.85 5.13 -3.72
CA VAL A 25 10.05 5.66 -3.07
C VAL A 25 11.03 4.52 -2.92
N LEU A 26 12.10 4.54 -3.72
CA LEU A 26 13.09 3.47 -3.80
C LEU A 26 14.27 3.75 -2.86
N ASN A 27 14.02 3.71 -1.55
CA ASN A 27 15.02 4.02 -0.52
C ASN A 27 15.56 2.79 0.25
N HIS A 28 15.01 1.59 0.03
CA HIS A 28 15.47 0.34 0.67
C HIS A 28 16.05 -0.69 -0.31
N GLY A 29 16.63 -0.21 -1.43
CA GLY A 29 17.30 -1.06 -2.42
C GLY A 29 16.35 -2.05 -3.11
N GLU A 30 16.83 -3.27 -3.38
CA GLU A 30 16.11 -4.30 -4.14
C GLU A 30 14.72 -4.62 -3.55
N ARG A 31 14.57 -4.55 -2.22
CA ARG A 31 13.27 -4.78 -1.57
C ARG A 31 12.23 -3.75 -1.99
N SER A 32 12.60 -2.47 -2.06
CA SER A 32 11.71 -1.41 -2.53
C SER A 32 11.35 -1.60 -3.99
N GLU A 33 12.30 -2.00 -4.84
CA GLU A 33 12.07 -2.22 -6.26
C GLU A 33 11.05 -3.35 -6.48
N ARG A 34 11.25 -4.50 -5.82
CA ARG A 34 10.35 -5.65 -5.94
C ARG A 34 8.96 -5.36 -5.35
N ALA A 35 8.90 -4.63 -4.24
CA ALA A 35 7.63 -4.18 -3.68
C ALA A 35 6.88 -3.23 -4.63
N SER A 36 7.59 -2.32 -5.29
CA SER A 36 7.01 -1.39 -6.26
C SER A 36 6.48 -2.13 -7.50
N GLU A 37 7.22 -3.11 -8.00
CA GLU A 37 6.78 -3.96 -9.11
C GLU A 37 5.54 -4.79 -8.75
N ALA A 38 5.51 -5.40 -7.57
CA ALA A 38 4.37 -6.16 -7.08
C ALA A 38 3.13 -5.27 -6.90
N ALA A 39 3.31 -4.07 -6.34
CA ALA A 39 2.26 -3.08 -6.18
C ALA A 39 1.71 -2.62 -7.55
N ALA A 40 2.57 -2.37 -8.54
CA ALA A 40 2.16 -2.04 -9.90
C ALA A 40 1.36 -3.20 -10.55
N CYS A 41 1.81 -4.44 -10.40
CA CYS A 41 1.09 -5.62 -10.87
C CYS A 41 -0.31 -5.75 -10.24
N ALA A 42 -0.41 -5.56 -8.92
CA ALA A 42 -1.68 -5.58 -8.20
C ALA A 42 -2.59 -4.41 -8.63
N GLY A 43 -2.02 -3.24 -8.90
CA GLY A 43 -2.72 -2.08 -9.42
C GLY A 43 -3.38 -2.32 -10.77
N ARG A 44 -2.68 -2.98 -11.70
CA ARG A 44 -3.26 -3.40 -12.99
C ARG A 44 -4.45 -4.35 -12.85
N GLN A 45 -4.56 -5.04 -11.72
CA GLN A 45 -5.68 -5.95 -11.39
C GLN A 45 -6.76 -5.28 -10.53
N GLY A 46 -6.67 -3.98 -10.24
CA GLY A 46 -7.59 -3.28 -9.35
C GLY A 46 -7.44 -3.65 -7.87
N LYS A 47 -6.32 -4.27 -7.48
CA LYS A 47 -6.07 -4.82 -6.14
C LYS A 47 -4.96 -4.10 -5.36
N PHE A 48 -4.54 -2.91 -5.80
CA PHE A 48 -3.44 -2.15 -5.19
C PHE A 48 -3.60 -2.00 -3.66
N LEU A 49 -4.72 -1.45 -3.19
CA LEU A 49 -4.96 -1.19 -1.77
C LEU A 49 -5.13 -2.47 -0.94
N ALA A 50 -5.58 -3.57 -1.55
CA ALA A 50 -5.65 -4.86 -0.86
C ALA A 50 -4.25 -5.46 -0.68
N HIS A 51 -3.41 -5.39 -1.71
CA HIS A 51 -2.02 -5.82 -1.64
C HIS A 51 -1.24 -5.00 -0.61
N ALA A 52 -1.31 -3.67 -0.66
CA ALA A 52 -0.61 -2.78 0.28
C ALA A 52 -1.01 -3.02 1.75
N ARG A 53 -2.28 -3.30 2.04
CA ARG A 53 -2.74 -3.63 3.40
C ARG A 53 -2.27 -4.99 3.88
N ASN A 54 -2.16 -5.97 2.98
CA ASN A 54 -1.67 -7.30 3.32
C ASN A 54 -0.16 -7.28 3.58
N SER A 55 0.61 -6.55 2.76
CA SER A 55 2.06 -6.43 2.94
C SER A 55 2.43 -5.76 4.27
N VAL A 56 1.69 -4.72 4.69
CA VAL A 56 1.89 -4.11 6.02
C VAL A 56 1.62 -5.10 7.15
N ARG A 57 0.57 -5.92 7.03
CA ARG A 57 0.28 -6.98 8.03
C ARG A 57 1.34 -8.08 8.05
N GLU A 58 1.93 -8.39 6.91
CA GLU A 58 3.02 -9.36 6.80
C GLU A 58 4.27 -8.86 7.52
N ASP A 59 4.67 -7.61 7.29
CA ASP A 59 5.79 -6.97 8.02
C ASP A 59 5.54 -6.95 9.54
N GLU A 60 4.33 -6.63 9.98
CA GLU A 60 3.96 -6.66 11.41
C GLU A 60 4.13 -8.06 12.04
N ARG A 61 3.92 -9.13 11.25
CA ARG A 61 4.14 -10.52 11.71
C ARG A 61 5.61 -10.90 11.73
N ASP A 62 6.39 -10.46 10.74
CA ASP A 62 7.82 -10.76 10.68
C ASP A 62 8.62 -10.05 11.79
N VAL A 63 8.20 -8.83 12.18
CA VAL A 63 8.74 -8.13 13.37
C VAL A 63 8.43 -8.91 14.66
N GLY A 64 7.31 -9.62 14.72
CA GLY A 64 6.94 -10.47 15.86
C GLY A 64 7.74 -11.77 15.98
N HIS A 65 8.38 -12.24 14.90
CA HIS A 65 9.17 -13.47 14.89
C HIS A 65 10.65 -13.26 15.26
N GLN A 66 11.11 -12.01 15.34
CA GLN A 66 12.49 -11.64 15.71
C GLN A 66 12.68 -11.34 17.21
N ARG A 67 11.79 -11.82 18.09
CA ARG A 67 11.90 -11.69 19.56
C ARG A 67 11.99 -13.03 20.25
#